data_AF-A0A522MG47-F1
#
_entry.id   AF-A0A522MG47-F1
#
_cell.length_a   1.000
_cell.length_b   1.000
_cell.length_c   1.000
_cell.angle_alpha   90.00
_cell.angle_beta   90.00
_cell.angle_gamma   90.00
#
_symmetry.space_group_name_H-M   'P 1'
#
loop_
_entity.id
_entity.type
_entity.pdbx_description
1 polymer ?
#
loop_
_entity_poly.entity_id
_entity_poly.type
_entity_poly.pdbx_seq_one_letter_code
_entity_poly.pdbx_strand_id
1 'polypeptide(L)'
;MKTRVVARVMAVLAFVPVGPAYSGSPATVSWDRDVAPALGSVICMVRYEHKGKVGFTPTLEGCEAPAGLSPAMGAVREVFAGKVQIIVRLRSTERATEGVFRDVPEGTPDRNGVLLARYRHDLLASPRFQQLVMPGVHRALAEVGLACADCPGPRTQPPVRPVAVAALVPYAVAFYWPDGIRPDGGVSLHICVGNNGLGRMPEVDLEMADAAVAGMFANMPAVMAATRPVLVEAVKAPAYAAATDAAAKLEYLRSTLAARLPATPAFVAALAAGAAKALPAIGMTCTDCASFHVAPASGPPVTS
;
A
#
# COMPACT_ATOMS: atom_id res chain seq x y z
N MET A 1 1.33 37.22 -31.05
CA MET A 1 1.93 36.21 -30.15
C MET A 1 1.28 36.35 -28.79
N LYS A 2 0.53 35.34 -28.34
CA LYS A 2 -0.30 35.40 -27.12
C LYS A 2 0.49 34.86 -25.92
N THR A 3 0.79 35.74 -24.98
CA THR A 3 1.36 35.43 -23.67
C THR A 3 0.33 34.67 -22.83
N ARG A 4 0.62 33.41 -22.48
CA ARG A 4 -0.21 32.65 -21.52
C ARG A 4 0.29 32.94 -20.11
N VAL A 5 -0.53 33.67 -19.36
CA VAL A 5 -0.40 33.83 -17.90
C VAL A 5 -0.71 32.48 -17.26
N VAL A 6 0.27 31.90 -16.57
CA VAL A 6 0.10 30.71 -15.74
C VAL A 6 -0.54 31.15 -14.42
N ALA A 7 -1.85 30.95 -14.29
CA ALA A 7 -2.54 31.10 -13.02
C ALA A 7 -2.13 29.94 -12.10
N ARG A 8 -1.35 30.25 -11.05
CA ARG A 8 -1.16 29.38 -9.90
C ARG A 8 -2.52 29.21 -9.21
N VAL A 9 -3.12 28.03 -9.33
CA VAL A 9 -4.20 27.61 -8.43
C VAL A 9 -3.53 27.33 -7.08
N MET A 10 -3.46 28.35 -6.22
CA MET A 10 -3.28 28.12 -4.79
C MET A 10 -4.55 27.41 -4.32
N ALA A 11 -4.41 26.14 -3.93
CA ALA A 11 -5.42 25.47 -3.13
C ALA A 11 -5.56 26.26 -1.84
N VAL A 12 -6.67 26.98 -1.71
CA VAL A 12 -7.12 27.54 -0.45
C VAL A 12 -7.42 26.35 0.45
N LEU A 13 -6.49 26.05 1.36
CA LEU A 13 -6.79 25.26 2.55
C LEU A 13 -7.86 26.04 3.31
N ALA A 14 -9.12 25.69 3.09
CA ALA A 14 -10.18 26.14 3.96
C ALA A 14 -9.89 25.56 5.34
N PHE A 15 -9.41 26.41 6.25
CA PHE A 15 -9.38 26.12 7.68
C PHE A 15 -10.81 25.79 8.10
N VAL A 16 -11.08 24.50 8.35
CA VAL A 16 -12.26 24.12 9.13
C VAL A 16 -12.01 24.64 10.54
N PRO A 17 -12.83 25.56 11.08
CA PRO A 17 -12.65 26.00 12.45
C PRO A 17 -12.80 24.80 13.38
N VAL A 18 -11.78 24.53 14.18
CA VAL A 18 -11.88 23.61 15.32
C VAL A 18 -12.90 24.24 16.27
N GLY A 19 -14.13 23.72 16.26
CA GLY A 19 -15.21 24.20 17.13
C GLY A 19 -14.85 24.05 18.61
N PRO A 20 -15.56 24.75 19.51
CA PRO A 20 -15.32 24.64 20.95
C PRO A 20 -15.45 23.18 21.40
N ALA A 21 -14.60 22.77 22.34
CA ALA A 21 -14.66 21.45 22.96
C ALA A 21 -16.08 21.21 23.51
N TYR A 22 -16.78 20.25 22.91
CA TYR A 22 -18.13 19.87 23.28
C TYR A 22 -18.11 19.31 24.71
N SER A 23 -18.78 19.99 25.65
CA SER A 23 -18.84 19.60 27.07
C SER A 23 -20.01 18.66 27.42
N GLY A 24 -20.74 18.18 26.41
CA GLY A 24 -21.74 17.12 26.55
C GLY A 24 -21.13 15.73 26.40
N SER A 25 -21.76 14.70 26.97
CA SER A 25 -21.43 13.30 26.69
C SER A 25 -21.34 13.09 25.17
N PRO A 26 -20.30 12.40 24.66
CA PRO A 26 -20.12 12.22 23.23
C PRO A 26 -21.35 11.58 22.62
N ALA A 27 -21.81 12.10 21.48
CA ALA A 27 -22.90 11.48 20.75
C ALA A 27 -22.44 10.09 20.26
N THR A 28 -23.23 9.07 20.53
CA THR A 28 -22.85 7.68 20.25
C THR A 28 -23.21 7.28 18.83
N VAL A 29 -22.23 6.74 18.12
CA VAL A 29 -22.40 6.07 16.82
C VAL A 29 -22.27 4.56 16.99
N SER A 30 -22.81 3.80 16.02
CA SER A 30 -22.74 2.34 15.98
C SER A 30 -21.80 1.88 14.86
N TRP A 31 -21.11 0.77 15.11
CA TRP A 31 -20.28 0.10 14.11
C TRP A 31 -21.08 -0.22 12.84
N ASP A 32 -22.17 -0.98 12.95
CA ASP A 32 -22.88 -1.51 11.79
C ASP A 32 -23.63 -0.42 11.01
N ARG A 33 -24.13 0.60 11.72
CA ARG A 33 -24.95 1.67 11.11
C ARG A 33 -24.11 2.81 10.54
N ASP A 34 -23.03 3.19 11.24
CA ASP A 34 -22.36 4.46 10.98
C ASP A 34 -20.91 4.25 10.52
N VAL A 35 -20.12 3.45 11.25
CA VAL A 35 -18.67 3.35 11.03
C VAL A 35 -18.30 2.36 9.93
N ALA A 36 -18.83 1.13 9.95
CA ALA A 36 -18.57 0.12 8.93
C ALA A 36 -19.03 0.57 7.53
N PRO A 37 -20.21 1.20 7.36
CA PRO A 37 -20.58 1.79 6.07
C PRO A 37 -19.66 2.93 5.63
N ALA A 38 -19.23 3.79 6.57
CA ALA A 38 -18.25 4.84 6.29
C ALA A 38 -16.92 4.26 5.78
N LEU A 39 -16.39 3.26 6.46
CA LEU A 39 -15.18 2.54 6.06
C LEU A 39 -15.38 1.85 4.70
N GLY A 40 -16.50 1.14 4.53
CA GLY A 40 -16.85 0.48 3.27
C GLY A 40 -16.90 1.46 2.10
N SER A 41 -17.39 2.69 2.31
CA SER A 41 -17.49 3.70 1.26
C SER A 41 -16.14 4.19 0.72
N VAL A 42 -15.08 4.10 1.52
CA VAL A 42 -13.72 4.47 1.08
C VAL A 42 -12.96 3.32 0.46
N ILE A 43 -13.42 2.08 0.64
CA ILE A 43 -12.80 0.89 0.07
C ILE A 43 -13.43 0.63 -1.29
N CYS A 44 -12.71 0.84 -2.38
CA CYS A 44 -13.17 0.53 -3.74
C CYS A 44 -12.29 -0.53 -4.40
N MET A 45 -12.70 -1.00 -5.58
CA MET A 45 -11.91 -1.88 -6.43
C MET A 45 -11.77 -1.25 -7.82
N VAL A 46 -10.53 -1.08 -8.28
CA VAL A 46 -10.25 -0.79 -9.68
C VAL A 46 -10.20 -2.10 -10.43
N ARG A 47 -11.09 -2.26 -11.40
CA ARG A 47 -11.00 -3.32 -12.40
C ARG A 47 -9.86 -2.99 -13.35
N TYR A 48 -8.96 -3.94 -13.58
CA TYR A 48 -7.96 -3.86 -14.63
C TYR A 48 -8.05 -5.10 -15.51
N GLU A 49 -7.72 -4.93 -16.78
CA GLU A 49 -7.62 -6.03 -17.73
C GLU A 49 -6.16 -6.19 -18.15
N HIS A 50 -5.63 -7.41 -18.00
CA HIS A 50 -4.28 -7.73 -18.42
C HIS A 50 -4.27 -9.08 -19.14
N LYS A 51 -3.92 -9.07 -20.43
CA LYS A 51 -3.85 -10.26 -21.29
C LYS A 51 -5.17 -11.07 -21.31
N GLY A 52 -6.30 -10.38 -21.45
CA GLY A 52 -7.63 -11.01 -21.46
C GLY A 52 -8.09 -11.57 -20.11
N LYS A 53 -7.30 -11.37 -19.04
CA LYS A 53 -7.71 -11.67 -17.67
C LYS A 53 -8.15 -10.40 -16.98
N VAL A 54 -9.34 -10.44 -16.39
CA VAL A 54 -9.84 -9.36 -15.54
C VAL A 54 -9.30 -9.57 -14.13
N GLY A 55 -8.66 -8.56 -13.57
CA GLY A 55 -8.24 -8.49 -12.18
C GLY A 55 -8.85 -7.28 -11.47
N PHE A 56 -8.82 -7.31 -10.14
CA PHE A 56 -9.39 -6.23 -9.32
C PHE A 56 -8.44 -5.83 -8.21
N THR A 57 -7.97 -4.59 -8.21
CA THR A 57 -7.09 -4.07 -7.17
C THR A 57 -7.88 -3.15 -6.24
N PRO A 58 -7.88 -3.40 -4.92
CA PRO A 58 -8.53 -2.48 -4.00
C PRO A 58 -7.82 -1.11 -4.01
N THR A 59 -8.58 -0.04 -3.91
CA THR A 59 -8.11 1.35 -3.92
C THR A 59 -8.92 2.19 -2.94
N LEU A 60 -8.31 3.26 -2.44
CA LEU A 60 -9.02 4.36 -1.76
C LEU A 60 -9.29 5.54 -2.70
N GLU A 61 -8.53 5.63 -3.78
CA GLU A 61 -8.65 6.69 -4.78
C GLU A 61 -9.68 6.28 -5.84
N GLY A 62 -10.56 7.20 -6.23
CA GLY A 62 -11.61 6.95 -7.21
C GLY A 62 -12.92 6.38 -6.64
N CYS A 63 -13.06 6.32 -5.32
CA CYS A 63 -14.37 6.10 -4.70
C CYS A 63 -15.25 7.32 -4.91
N GLU A 64 -16.41 7.14 -5.55
CA GLU A 64 -17.45 8.17 -5.51
C GLU A 64 -17.78 8.47 -4.05
N ALA A 65 -17.67 9.74 -3.68
CA ALA A 65 -18.12 10.17 -2.37
C ALA A 65 -19.65 9.98 -2.32
N PRO A 66 -20.19 9.23 -1.35
CA PRO A 66 -21.64 9.19 -1.18
C PRO A 66 -22.16 10.61 -0.96
N ALA A 67 -23.32 10.91 -1.56
CA ALA A 67 -23.96 12.21 -1.42
C ALA A 67 -24.38 12.43 0.04
N GLY A 68 -23.86 13.50 0.66
CA GLY A 68 -24.07 13.81 2.07
C GLY A 68 -23.14 13.00 2.98
N LEU A 69 -22.04 13.62 3.43
CA LEU A 69 -21.17 13.01 4.42
C LEU A 69 -21.73 13.29 5.81
N SER A 70 -22.09 12.23 6.54
CA SER A 70 -22.31 12.38 7.99
C SER A 70 -20.99 12.78 8.66
N PRO A 71 -21.01 13.41 9.85
CA PRO A 71 -19.79 13.74 10.60
C PRO A 71 -18.90 12.51 10.85
N ALA A 72 -19.49 11.34 11.11
CA ALA A 72 -18.77 10.07 11.25
C ALA A 72 -18.07 9.67 9.94
N MET A 73 -18.72 9.85 8.78
CA MET A 73 -18.10 9.58 7.48
C MET A 73 -16.96 10.54 7.17
N GLY A 74 -17.10 11.83 7.50
CA GLY A 74 -16.02 12.81 7.38
C GLY A 74 -14.79 12.39 8.18
N ALA A 75 -14.97 12.13 9.48
CA ALA A 75 -13.91 11.71 10.39
C ALA A 75 -13.24 10.39 9.95
N VAL A 76 -14.02 9.39 9.55
CA VAL A 76 -13.50 8.11 9.08
C VAL A 76 -12.67 8.29 7.80
N ARG A 77 -13.11 9.12 6.84
CA ARG A 77 -12.36 9.36 5.60
C ARG A 77 -10.98 9.97 5.85
N GLU A 78 -10.85 10.84 6.83
CA GLU A 78 -9.56 11.47 7.17
C GLU A 78 -8.53 10.47 7.68
N VAL A 79 -8.96 9.39 8.36
CA VAL A 79 -8.07 8.28 8.78
C VAL A 79 -7.36 7.63 7.59
N PHE A 80 -7.99 7.67 6.42
CA PHE A 80 -7.52 7.04 5.19
C PHE A 80 -6.72 7.98 4.29
N ALA A 81 -6.77 9.29 4.53
CA ALA A 81 -5.95 10.26 3.84
C ALA A 81 -4.47 10.00 4.14
N GLY A 82 -3.75 9.41 3.18
CA GLY A 82 -2.33 9.04 3.33
C GLY A 82 -2.06 7.60 3.80
N LYS A 83 -3.08 6.77 4.05
CA LYS A 83 -2.95 5.36 4.47
C LYS A 83 -3.25 4.31 3.38
N VAL A 84 -3.31 4.73 2.12
CA VAL A 84 -3.63 3.95 0.90
C VAL A 84 -2.93 2.58 0.81
N GLN A 85 -1.73 2.46 1.38
CA GLN A 85 -0.85 1.30 1.16
C GLN A 85 -1.12 0.13 2.12
N ILE A 86 -1.84 0.37 3.23
CA ILE A 86 -2.16 -0.65 4.24
C ILE A 86 -3.20 -1.64 3.70
N ILE A 87 -4.13 -1.18 2.84
CA ILE A 87 -5.23 -1.99 2.30
C ILE A 87 -4.74 -3.01 1.28
N VAL A 88 -3.65 -2.70 0.57
CA VAL A 88 -3.10 -3.52 -0.51
C VAL A 88 -2.75 -4.93 -0.02
N ARG A 89 -2.49 -5.12 1.28
CA ARG A 89 -1.99 -6.39 1.81
C ARG A 89 -2.97 -7.23 2.62
N LEU A 90 -4.20 -6.77 2.81
CA LEU A 90 -5.30 -7.68 3.18
C LEU A 90 -5.67 -8.63 2.03
N ARG A 91 -5.10 -8.43 0.84
CA ARG A 91 -4.96 -9.46 -0.21
C ARG A 91 -4.10 -10.67 0.20
N SER A 92 -3.18 -10.54 1.16
CA SER A 92 -2.16 -11.56 1.47
C SER A 92 -2.46 -12.40 2.71
N THR A 93 -3.59 -12.18 3.39
CA THR A 93 -4.18 -13.20 4.26
C THR A 93 -4.96 -14.17 3.37
N GLU A 94 -4.21 -15.12 2.81
CA GLU A 94 -4.45 -16.04 1.68
C GLU A 94 -5.64 -17.01 1.72
N ARG A 95 -6.77 -16.65 2.32
CA ARG A 95 -8.02 -17.43 2.10
C ARG A 95 -9.20 -16.57 1.70
N ALA A 96 -9.24 -15.30 2.10
CA ALA A 96 -10.38 -14.45 1.80
C ALA A 96 -10.46 -14.12 0.31
N THR A 97 -9.42 -13.55 -0.31
CA THR A 97 -9.56 -12.96 -1.67
C THR A 97 -9.53 -13.99 -2.81
N GLU A 98 -8.68 -15.01 -2.78
CA GLU A 98 -8.76 -16.05 -3.82
C GLU A 98 -10.04 -16.89 -3.73
N GLY A 99 -10.65 -17.00 -2.55
CA GLY A 99 -12.00 -17.57 -2.38
C GLY A 99 -13.05 -16.64 -2.94
N VAL A 100 -13.05 -15.35 -2.53
CA VAL A 100 -13.98 -14.32 -3.04
C VAL A 100 -14.02 -14.28 -4.56
N PHE A 101 -12.86 -14.31 -5.25
CA PHE A 101 -12.82 -14.26 -6.72
C PHE A 101 -13.15 -15.59 -7.42
N ARG A 102 -12.88 -16.74 -6.79
CA ARG A 102 -13.24 -18.07 -7.33
C ARG A 102 -14.72 -18.41 -7.16
N ASP A 103 -15.31 -18.00 -6.04
CA ASP A 103 -16.65 -18.43 -5.63
C ASP A 103 -17.77 -17.62 -6.30
N VAL A 104 -17.45 -16.53 -7.01
CA VAL A 104 -18.43 -15.73 -7.76
C VAL A 104 -18.32 -16.06 -9.26
N PRO A 105 -19.31 -16.79 -9.84
CA PRO A 105 -19.30 -17.20 -11.24
C PRO A 105 -19.21 -16.03 -12.23
N GLU A 106 -18.57 -16.25 -13.37
CA GLU A 106 -18.36 -15.21 -14.40
C GLU A 106 -19.66 -14.65 -14.99
N GLY A 107 -20.77 -15.39 -14.90
CA GLY A 107 -22.11 -14.96 -15.34
C GLY A 107 -22.97 -14.27 -14.29
N THR A 108 -22.45 -13.98 -13.10
CA THR A 108 -23.22 -13.32 -12.02
C THR A 108 -23.62 -11.90 -12.44
N PRO A 109 -24.93 -11.54 -12.41
CA PRO A 109 -25.35 -10.15 -12.60
C PRO A 109 -24.66 -9.24 -11.58
N ASP A 110 -24.08 -8.13 -12.06
CA ASP A 110 -23.23 -7.24 -11.25
C ASP A 110 -22.15 -7.98 -10.42
N ARG A 111 -21.45 -8.91 -11.06
CA ARG A 111 -20.30 -9.62 -10.47
C ARG A 111 -19.33 -8.69 -9.73
N ASN A 112 -19.10 -7.49 -10.27
CA ASN A 112 -18.18 -6.52 -9.68
C ASN A 112 -18.70 -5.99 -8.33
N GLY A 113 -19.99 -5.63 -8.24
CA GLY A 113 -20.62 -5.22 -7.00
C GLY A 113 -20.60 -6.33 -5.95
N VAL A 114 -20.87 -7.57 -6.34
CA VAL A 114 -20.82 -8.74 -5.44
C VAL A 114 -19.40 -8.96 -4.89
N LEU A 115 -18.39 -8.96 -5.77
CA LEU A 115 -16.99 -9.11 -5.37
C LEU A 115 -16.54 -7.99 -4.43
N LEU A 116 -16.93 -6.74 -4.71
CA LEU A 116 -16.60 -5.60 -3.88
C LEU A 116 -17.30 -5.66 -2.51
N ALA A 117 -18.58 -6.03 -2.46
CA ALA A 117 -19.31 -6.19 -1.22
C ALA A 117 -18.67 -7.28 -0.33
N ARG A 118 -18.33 -8.42 -0.91
CA ARG A 118 -17.66 -9.51 -0.20
C ARG A 118 -16.26 -9.10 0.28
N TYR A 119 -15.49 -8.43 -0.58
CA TYR A 119 -14.18 -7.91 -0.21
C TYR A 119 -14.27 -6.94 0.98
N ARG A 120 -15.19 -5.97 0.94
CA ARG A 120 -15.44 -5.03 2.05
C ARG A 120 -15.80 -5.76 3.33
N HIS A 121 -16.73 -6.72 3.25
CA HIS A 121 -17.14 -7.52 4.39
C HIS A 121 -15.95 -8.23 5.05
N ASP A 122 -15.17 -8.98 4.27
CA ASP A 122 -14.03 -9.75 4.79
C ASP A 122 -12.91 -8.84 5.33
N LEU A 123 -12.72 -7.68 4.69
CA LEU A 123 -11.77 -6.66 5.13
C LEU A 123 -12.16 -6.05 6.48
N LEU A 124 -13.42 -5.63 6.61
CA LEU A 124 -13.95 -5.02 7.83
C LEU A 124 -14.04 -6.02 8.99
N ALA A 125 -14.22 -7.31 8.69
CA ALA A 125 -14.20 -8.39 9.67
C ALA A 125 -12.78 -8.82 10.08
N SER A 126 -11.73 -8.41 9.37
CA SER A 126 -10.36 -8.81 9.64
C SER A 126 -9.83 -8.20 10.95
N PRO A 127 -9.45 -9.02 11.97
CA PRO A 127 -8.88 -8.50 13.20
C PRO A 127 -7.62 -7.65 12.97
N ARG A 128 -6.82 -8.02 11.96
CA ARG A 128 -5.61 -7.28 11.58
C ARG A 128 -5.95 -5.91 11.01
N PHE A 129 -6.94 -5.82 10.11
CA PHE A 129 -7.39 -4.53 9.57
C PHE A 129 -7.89 -3.64 10.70
N GLN A 130 -8.71 -4.20 11.59
CA GLN A 130 -9.25 -3.50 12.74
C GLN A 130 -8.13 -2.99 13.66
N GLN A 131 -7.12 -3.80 13.95
CA GLN A 131 -5.96 -3.40 14.76
C GLN A 131 -5.22 -2.17 14.19
N LEU A 132 -5.11 -2.07 12.87
CA LEU A 132 -4.39 -0.98 12.21
C LEU A 132 -5.22 0.29 12.05
N VAL A 133 -6.52 0.16 11.79
CA VAL A 133 -7.40 1.27 11.42
C VAL A 133 -8.16 1.84 12.62
N MET A 134 -8.64 0.98 13.52
CA MET A 134 -9.58 1.38 14.57
C MET A 134 -9.02 2.40 15.56
N PRO A 135 -7.74 2.37 15.97
CA PRO A 135 -7.19 3.43 16.80
C PRO A 135 -7.27 4.82 16.14
N GLY A 136 -7.10 4.89 14.82
CA GLY A 136 -7.26 6.12 14.05
C GLY A 136 -8.72 6.55 13.97
N VAL A 137 -9.64 5.60 13.72
CA VAL A 137 -11.08 5.86 13.69
C VAL A 137 -11.59 6.36 15.04
N HIS A 138 -11.19 5.74 16.15
CA HIS A 138 -11.57 6.17 17.48
C HIS A 138 -11.09 7.59 17.78
N ARG A 139 -9.85 7.93 17.38
CA ARG A 139 -9.31 9.28 17.52
C ARG A 139 -10.08 10.30 16.70
N ALA A 140 -10.30 10.03 15.42
CA ALA A 140 -11.02 10.91 14.52
C ALA A 140 -12.48 11.12 14.96
N LEU A 141 -13.17 10.07 15.44
CA LEU A 141 -14.50 10.19 16.03
C LEU A 141 -14.48 11.06 17.29
N ALA A 142 -13.52 10.87 18.18
CA ALA A 142 -13.40 11.67 19.40
C ALA A 142 -13.13 13.16 19.10
N GLU A 143 -12.33 13.47 18.08
CA GLU A 143 -12.05 14.83 17.62
C GLU A 143 -13.32 15.59 17.18
N VAL A 144 -14.33 14.89 16.69
CA VAL A 144 -15.63 15.45 16.32
C VAL A 144 -16.72 15.23 17.38
N GLY A 145 -16.34 14.86 18.61
CA GLY A 145 -17.27 14.67 19.73
C GLY A 145 -18.13 13.40 19.64
N LEU A 146 -17.72 12.41 18.85
CA LEU A 146 -18.42 11.13 18.69
C LEU A 146 -17.68 9.99 19.41
N ALA A 147 -18.44 9.00 19.87
CA ALA A 147 -17.89 7.76 20.41
C ALA A 147 -18.59 6.54 19.83
N CYS A 148 -17.82 5.49 19.56
CA CYS A 148 -18.33 4.20 19.11
C CYS A 148 -18.07 3.15 20.20
N ALA A 149 -19.13 2.68 20.84
CA ALA A 149 -19.03 1.73 21.97
C ALA A 149 -18.84 0.28 21.48
N ASP A 150 -19.52 -0.05 20.38
CA ASP A 150 -19.61 -1.35 19.72
C ASP A 150 -18.58 -1.56 18.59
N CYS A 151 -17.73 -0.55 18.32
CA CYS A 151 -16.65 -0.68 17.35
C CYS A 151 -15.67 -1.80 17.72
N PRO A 152 -15.28 -2.66 16.75
CA PRO A 152 -14.36 -3.75 16.98
C PRO A 152 -12.91 -3.24 17.07
N GLY A 153 -12.01 -4.13 17.49
CA GLY A 153 -10.58 -3.83 17.56
C GLY A 153 -10.18 -2.91 18.72
N PRO A 154 -8.90 -2.51 18.76
CA PRO A 154 -8.36 -1.72 19.84
C PRO A 154 -8.72 -0.23 19.71
N ARG A 155 -8.99 0.41 20.84
CA ARG A 155 -9.22 1.87 20.94
C ARG A 155 -7.91 2.67 20.88
N THR A 156 -6.84 2.08 21.37
CA THR A 156 -5.51 2.68 21.44
C THR A 156 -4.58 1.99 20.46
N GLN A 157 -3.58 2.74 19.99
CA GLN A 157 -2.60 2.18 19.09
C GLN A 157 -1.76 1.13 19.86
N PRO A 158 -1.50 -0.05 19.28
CA PRO A 158 -0.62 -1.03 19.91
C PRO A 158 0.77 -0.42 20.16
N PRO A 159 1.56 -1.00 21.10
CA PRO A 159 2.92 -0.57 21.33
C PRO A 159 3.70 -0.50 20.02
N VAL A 160 4.44 0.59 19.85
CA VAL A 160 5.20 0.82 18.63
C VAL A 160 6.29 -0.22 18.50
N ARG A 161 6.30 -0.97 17.39
CA ARG A 161 7.33 -1.97 17.12
C ARG A 161 8.55 -1.30 16.46
N PRO A 162 9.74 -1.37 17.07
CA PRO A 162 10.97 -0.92 16.42
C PRO A 162 11.40 -1.91 15.33
N VAL A 163 11.80 -1.38 14.17
CA VAL A 163 12.22 -2.17 13.01
C VAL A 163 13.46 -1.56 12.36
N ALA A 164 14.46 -2.38 12.07
CA ALA A 164 15.63 -1.97 11.28
C ALA A 164 15.38 -2.17 9.78
N VAL A 165 15.97 -1.33 8.93
CA VAL A 165 15.87 -1.45 7.46
C VAL A 165 16.35 -2.82 6.99
N ALA A 166 17.42 -3.34 7.58
CA ALA A 166 17.96 -4.66 7.24
C ALA A 166 16.92 -5.78 7.41
N ALA A 167 16.00 -5.66 8.36
CA ALA A 167 14.94 -6.64 8.59
C ALA A 167 13.80 -6.52 7.56
N LEU A 168 13.63 -5.35 6.91
CA LEU A 168 12.64 -5.12 5.85
C LEU A 168 13.12 -5.59 4.47
N VAL A 169 14.43 -5.53 4.22
CA VAL A 169 15.03 -5.81 2.91
C VAL A 169 14.64 -7.18 2.34
N PRO A 170 14.71 -8.30 3.08
CA PRO A 170 14.32 -9.61 2.55
C PRO A 170 12.88 -9.64 2.04
N TYR A 171 11.97 -8.98 2.77
CA TYR A 171 10.57 -8.88 2.38
C TYR A 171 10.39 -7.99 1.16
N ALA A 172 11.01 -6.80 1.13
CA ALA A 172 10.95 -5.88 -0.01
C ALA A 172 11.41 -6.57 -1.31
N VAL A 173 12.49 -7.34 -1.22
CA VAL A 173 13.03 -8.14 -2.32
C VAL A 173 12.07 -9.25 -2.73
N ALA A 174 11.47 -9.96 -1.78
CA ALA A 174 10.48 -11.01 -2.07
C ALA A 174 9.27 -10.46 -2.86
N PHE A 175 8.91 -9.19 -2.64
CA PHE A 175 7.85 -8.55 -3.41
C PHE A 175 8.26 -8.15 -4.84
N TYR A 176 9.55 -8.00 -5.15
CA TYR A 176 10.01 -7.69 -6.51
C TYR A 176 9.98 -8.94 -7.39
N TRP A 177 9.00 -9.00 -8.29
CA TRP A 177 8.73 -10.23 -9.05
C TRP A 177 8.76 -9.99 -10.56
N PRO A 178 9.85 -10.39 -11.24
CA PRO A 178 9.84 -10.61 -12.67
C PRO A 178 8.81 -11.69 -13.02
N ASP A 179 7.88 -11.37 -13.92
CA ASP A 179 6.73 -12.23 -14.22
C ASP A 179 6.46 -12.45 -15.71
N GLY A 180 7.22 -11.77 -16.57
CA GLY A 180 7.05 -11.92 -18.00
C GLY A 180 8.27 -11.48 -18.77
N ILE A 181 8.46 -12.13 -19.92
CA ILE A 181 9.40 -11.72 -20.95
C ILE A 181 8.55 -11.35 -22.16
N ARG A 182 8.70 -10.13 -22.62
CA ARG A 182 7.98 -9.58 -23.77
C ARG A 182 8.65 -10.06 -25.07
N PRO A 183 7.92 -10.08 -26.20
CA PRO A 183 8.48 -10.52 -27.49
C PRO A 183 9.68 -9.70 -27.95
N ASP A 184 9.79 -8.44 -27.54
CA ASP A 184 10.92 -7.55 -27.79
C ASP A 184 12.12 -7.80 -26.86
N GLY A 185 12.07 -8.84 -26.03
CA GLY A 185 13.07 -9.15 -25.01
C GLY A 185 12.96 -8.32 -23.73
N GLY A 186 11.98 -7.42 -23.63
CA GLY A 186 11.73 -6.63 -22.42
C GLY A 186 11.27 -7.49 -21.25
N VAL A 187 11.67 -7.13 -20.03
CA VAL A 187 11.21 -7.82 -18.81
C VAL A 187 10.06 -7.06 -18.19
N SER A 188 8.98 -7.78 -17.89
CA SER A 188 7.88 -7.32 -17.04
C SER A 188 8.24 -7.57 -15.59
N LEU A 189 8.12 -6.51 -14.79
CA LEU A 189 8.37 -6.50 -13.36
C LEU A 189 7.11 -5.97 -12.68
N HIS A 190 6.60 -6.69 -11.70
CA HIS A 190 5.57 -6.17 -10.81
C HIS A 190 5.96 -6.36 -9.36
N ILE A 191 5.35 -5.58 -8.48
CA ILE A 191 5.46 -5.77 -7.05
C ILE A 191 4.34 -6.71 -6.62
N CYS A 192 4.71 -7.98 -6.40
CA CYS A 192 3.78 -9.06 -6.13
C CYS A 192 3.40 -9.11 -4.66
N VAL A 193 2.42 -8.32 -4.26
CA VAL A 193 1.90 -8.32 -2.87
C VAL A 193 1.19 -9.62 -2.44
N GLY A 194 1.22 -10.67 -3.28
CA GLY A 194 0.70 -12.00 -3.01
C GLY A 194 1.79 -12.98 -2.54
N ASN A 195 1.53 -14.28 -2.66
CA ASN A 195 2.36 -15.29 -2.00
C ASN A 195 3.59 -15.77 -2.77
N ASN A 196 3.82 -15.27 -4.00
CA ASN A 196 4.84 -15.84 -4.88
C ASN A 196 6.26 -15.75 -4.29
N GLY A 197 6.67 -14.57 -3.82
CA GLY A 197 7.99 -14.41 -3.21
C GLY A 197 8.03 -14.76 -1.72
N LEU A 198 6.96 -14.47 -0.99
CA LEU A 198 6.88 -14.76 0.44
C LEU A 198 6.77 -16.25 0.74
N GLY A 199 6.07 -17.02 -0.11
CA GLY A 199 5.95 -18.47 0.01
C GLY A 199 7.26 -19.22 -0.21
N ARG A 200 8.33 -18.53 -0.64
CA ARG A 200 9.70 -19.07 -0.70
C ARG A 200 10.52 -18.77 0.56
N MET A 201 9.97 -18.02 1.52
CA MET A 201 10.64 -17.72 2.79
C MET A 201 10.35 -18.84 3.81
N PRO A 202 11.34 -19.28 4.62
CA PRO A 202 11.14 -20.34 5.61
C PRO A 202 10.11 -19.97 6.68
N GLU A 203 10.12 -18.71 7.12
CA GLU A 203 9.17 -18.14 8.07
C GLU A 203 8.81 -16.73 7.60
N VAL A 204 7.51 -16.42 7.59
CA VAL A 204 7.00 -15.12 7.14
C VAL A 204 6.41 -14.38 8.33
N ASP A 205 7.10 -13.33 8.77
CA ASP A 205 6.49 -12.32 9.64
C ASP A 205 5.63 -11.39 8.77
N LEU A 206 4.30 -11.57 8.89
CA LEU A 206 3.33 -10.78 8.13
C LEU A 206 3.42 -9.29 8.47
N GLU A 207 3.76 -8.88 9.69
CA GLU A 207 3.95 -7.47 10.03
C GLU A 207 5.16 -6.86 9.32
N MET A 208 6.29 -7.57 9.32
CA MET A 208 7.50 -7.12 8.63
C MET A 208 7.31 -6.98 7.13
N ALA A 209 6.52 -7.89 6.56
CA ALA A 209 6.22 -7.85 5.15
C ALA A 209 5.21 -6.72 4.80
N ASP A 210 4.32 -6.32 5.71
CA ASP A 210 3.45 -5.14 5.54
C ASP A 210 4.30 -3.88 5.52
N ALA A 211 5.20 -3.80 6.49
CA ALA A 211 6.15 -2.72 6.65
C ALA A 211 7.03 -2.54 5.41
N ALA A 212 7.50 -3.64 4.80
CA ALA A 212 8.30 -3.59 3.59
C ALA A 212 7.50 -3.07 2.39
N VAL A 213 6.27 -3.55 2.17
CA VAL A 213 5.38 -3.03 1.10
C VAL A 213 5.10 -1.54 1.30
N ALA A 214 4.70 -1.15 2.50
CA ALA A 214 4.42 0.24 2.83
C ALA A 214 5.66 1.13 2.60
N GLY A 215 6.84 0.64 2.99
CA GLY A 215 8.10 1.32 2.69
C GLY A 215 8.35 1.48 1.19
N MET A 216 8.22 0.40 0.42
CA MET A 216 8.45 0.45 -1.02
C MET A 216 7.49 1.39 -1.74
N PHE A 217 6.19 1.29 -1.48
CA PHE A 217 5.20 2.09 -2.19
C PHE A 217 5.26 3.56 -1.78
N ALA A 218 5.64 3.88 -0.54
CA ALA A 218 5.80 5.27 -0.10
C ALA A 218 6.93 6.01 -0.83
N ASN A 219 7.84 5.28 -1.47
CA ASN A 219 8.94 5.81 -2.28
C ASN A 219 9.14 5.06 -3.61
N MET A 220 8.04 4.61 -4.21
CA MET A 220 8.06 3.71 -5.38
C MET A 220 8.98 4.20 -6.53
N PRO A 221 8.96 5.48 -6.94
CA PRO A 221 9.82 5.93 -8.03
C PRO A 221 11.31 5.71 -7.77
N ALA A 222 11.77 5.94 -6.54
CA ALA A 222 13.17 5.75 -6.17
C ALA A 222 13.53 4.27 -6.06
N VAL A 223 12.65 3.44 -5.49
CA VAL A 223 12.88 1.98 -5.40
C VAL A 223 12.96 1.36 -6.80
N MET A 224 12.08 1.77 -7.72
CA MET A 224 12.12 1.33 -9.13
C MET A 224 13.38 1.83 -9.84
N ALA A 225 13.77 3.09 -9.63
CA ALA A 225 14.99 3.66 -10.20
C ALA A 225 16.26 2.93 -9.70
N ALA A 226 16.31 2.55 -8.43
CA ALA A 226 17.42 1.80 -7.84
C ALA A 226 17.46 0.33 -8.30
N THR A 227 16.30 -0.27 -8.57
CA THR A 227 16.19 -1.67 -9.04
C THR A 227 16.56 -1.83 -10.51
N ARG A 228 16.27 -0.81 -11.33
CA ARG A 228 16.42 -0.87 -12.80
C ARG A 228 17.84 -1.21 -13.27
N PRO A 229 18.93 -0.62 -12.74
CA PRO A 229 20.29 -0.97 -13.16
C PRO A 229 20.62 -2.45 -12.93
N VAL A 230 20.24 -2.99 -11.77
CA VAL A 230 20.46 -4.41 -11.43
C VAL A 230 19.78 -5.32 -12.44
N LEU A 231 18.53 -5.00 -12.80
CA LEU A 231 17.77 -5.76 -13.79
C LEU A 231 18.38 -5.66 -15.19
N VAL A 232 18.79 -4.46 -15.61
CA VAL A 232 19.41 -4.22 -16.93
C VAL A 232 20.75 -4.96 -17.07
N GLU A 233 21.53 -5.05 -15.99
CA GLU A 233 22.76 -5.84 -15.99
C GLU A 233 22.47 -7.34 -16.02
N ALA A 234 21.47 -7.80 -15.25
CA ALA A 234 21.09 -9.21 -15.20
C ALA A 234 20.67 -9.74 -16.59
N VAL A 235 19.87 -8.98 -17.35
CA VAL A 235 19.44 -9.41 -18.69
C VAL A 235 20.58 -9.45 -19.73
N LYS A 236 21.71 -8.80 -19.45
CA LYS A 236 22.91 -8.82 -20.30
C LYS A 236 23.88 -9.94 -19.92
N ALA A 237 23.64 -10.64 -18.81
CA ALA A 237 24.55 -11.67 -18.32
C ALA A 237 24.55 -12.90 -19.24
N PRO A 238 25.70 -13.56 -19.46
CA PRO A 238 25.77 -14.80 -20.23
C PRO A 238 24.84 -15.89 -19.68
N ALA A 239 24.67 -15.96 -18.36
CA ALA A 239 23.76 -16.90 -17.70
C ALA A 239 22.28 -16.67 -18.06
N TYR A 240 21.86 -15.41 -18.28
CA TYR A 240 20.52 -15.09 -18.77
C TYR A 240 20.34 -15.51 -20.23
N ALA A 241 21.35 -15.29 -21.07
CA ALA A 241 21.33 -15.69 -22.47
C ALA A 241 21.33 -17.22 -22.63
N ALA A 242 22.00 -17.95 -21.74
CA ALA A 242 22.07 -19.41 -21.73
C ALA A 242 20.79 -20.10 -21.25
N ALA A 243 19.90 -19.39 -20.54
CA ALA A 243 18.63 -19.94 -20.09
C ALA A 243 17.71 -20.26 -21.29
N THR A 244 17.26 -21.51 -21.36
CA THR A 244 16.63 -22.12 -22.55
C THR A 244 15.19 -21.69 -22.78
N ASP A 245 14.49 -21.26 -21.74
CA ASP A 245 13.09 -20.86 -21.80
C ASP A 245 12.77 -19.65 -20.92
N ALA A 246 11.53 -19.17 -21.02
CA ALA A 246 11.08 -18.00 -20.27
C ALA A 246 11.03 -18.25 -18.75
N ALA A 247 10.72 -19.48 -18.31
CA ALA A 247 10.64 -19.79 -16.89
C ALA A 247 12.05 -19.77 -16.25
N ALA A 248 13.04 -20.38 -16.90
CA ALA A 248 14.43 -20.37 -16.48
C ALA A 248 15.00 -18.94 -16.45
N LYS A 249 14.69 -18.13 -17.47
CA LYS A 249 15.08 -16.71 -17.50
C LYS A 249 14.46 -15.91 -16.34
N LEU A 250 13.17 -16.09 -16.06
CA LEU A 250 12.51 -15.41 -14.93
C LEU A 250 13.09 -15.87 -13.59
N GLU A 251 13.40 -17.15 -13.42
CA GLU A 251 14.02 -17.67 -12.20
C GLU A 251 15.44 -17.13 -12.01
N TYR A 252 16.23 -17.03 -13.08
CA TYR A 252 17.53 -16.35 -13.05
C TYR A 252 17.39 -14.89 -12.61
N LEU A 253 16.43 -14.14 -13.14
CA LEU A 253 16.22 -12.75 -12.76
C LEU A 253 15.79 -12.61 -11.30
N ARG A 254 14.89 -13.47 -10.81
CA ARG A 254 14.45 -13.51 -9.40
C ARG A 254 15.60 -13.76 -8.45
N SER A 255 16.40 -14.80 -8.70
CA SER A 255 17.58 -15.12 -7.88
C SER A 255 18.63 -14.02 -7.93
N THR A 256 18.86 -13.42 -9.10
CA THR A 256 19.81 -12.30 -9.25
C THR A 256 19.36 -11.06 -8.48
N LEU A 257 18.10 -10.67 -8.58
CA LEU A 257 17.55 -9.54 -7.80
C LEU A 257 17.65 -9.85 -6.30
N ALA A 258 17.32 -11.09 -5.90
CA ALA A 258 17.38 -11.50 -4.51
C ALA A 258 18.79 -11.43 -3.91
N ALA A 259 19.81 -11.78 -4.69
CA ALA A 259 21.20 -11.68 -4.26
C ALA A 259 21.75 -10.25 -4.27
N ARG A 260 21.35 -9.41 -5.24
CA ARG A 260 22.03 -8.12 -5.51
C ARG A 260 21.35 -6.92 -4.87
N LEU A 261 20.01 -6.87 -4.81
CA LEU A 261 19.30 -5.72 -4.26
C LEU A 261 19.64 -5.44 -2.78
N PRO A 262 19.78 -6.44 -1.90
CA PRO A 262 20.18 -6.18 -0.50
C PRO A 262 21.52 -5.45 -0.37
N ALA A 263 22.43 -5.68 -1.31
CA ALA A 263 23.75 -5.05 -1.34
C ALA A 263 23.78 -3.75 -2.16
N THR A 264 22.64 -3.29 -2.70
CA THR A 264 22.56 -2.09 -3.54
C THR A 264 22.23 -0.87 -2.65
N PRO A 265 23.18 0.07 -2.39
CA PRO A 265 22.96 1.16 -1.44
C PRO A 265 21.78 2.06 -1.81
N ALA A 266 21.59 2.34 -3.11
CA ALA A 266 20.47 3.13 -3.59
C ALA A 266 19.10 2.47 -3.32
N PHE A 267 19.03 1.14 -3.38
CA PHE A 267 17.80 0.39 -3.09
C PHE A 267 17.49 0.44 -1.60
N VAL A 268 18.49 0.15 -0.76
CA VAL A 268 18.35 0.18 0.71
C VAL A 268 17.96 1.58 1.19
N ALA A 269 18.59 2.62 0.65
CA ALA A 269 18.24 4.00 0.97
C ALA A 269 16.83 4.39 0.50
N ALA A 270 16.41 3.96 -0.69
CA ALA A 270 15.07 4.21 -1.17
C ALA A 270 14.01 3.55 -0.28
N LEU A 271 14.25 2.30 0.14
CA LEU A 271 13.40 1.57 1.08
C LEU A 271 13.37 2.26 2.46
N ALA A 272 14.53 2.68 2.98
CA ALA A 272 14.63 3.38 4.25
C ALA A 272 13.85 4.70 4.25
N ALA A 273 13.98 5.52 3.20
CA ALA A 273 13.24 6.77 3.08
C ALA A 273 11.72 6.54 3.02
N GLY A 274 11.29 5.50 2.31
CA GLY A 274 9.87 5.12 2.28
C GLY A 274 9.37 4.57 3.61
N ALA A 275 10.16 3.73 4.29
CA ALA A 275 9.83 3.19 5.60
C ALA A 275 9.71 4.30 6.66
N ALA A 276 10.62 5.26 6.69
CA ALA A 276 10.54 6.42 7.58
C ALA A 276 9.21 7.19 7.43
N LYS A 277 8.68 7.27 6.21
CA LYS A 277 7.39 7.91 5.91
C LYS A 277 6.19 7.04 6.29
N ALA A 278 6.26 5.73 6.05
CA ALA A 278 5.09 4.84 6.09
C ALA A 278 4.89 4.10 7.41
N LEU A 279 5.97 3.67 8.09
CA LEU A 279 5.90 2.83 9.28
C LEU A 279 5.07 3.43 10.44
N PRO A 280 5.10 4.75 10.73
CA PRO A 280 4.30 5.32 11.81
C PRO A 280 2.80 5.07 11.65
N ALA A 281 2.31 5.01 10.40
CA ALA A 281 0.89 4.80 10.11
C ALA A 281 0.40 3.39 10.44
N ILE A 282 1.32 2.41 10.54
CA ILE A 282 1.06 1.01 10.90
C ILE A 282 1.56 0.64 12.30
N GLY A 283 1.89 1.64 13.14
CA GLY A 283 2.35 1.38 14.51
C GLY A 283 3.78 0.83 14.59
N MET A 284 4.63 1.15 13.63
CA MET A 284 6.04 0.77 13.63
C MET A 284 6.93 2.01 13.57
N THR A 285 8.18 1.87 13.99
CA THR A 285 9.19 2.93 13.84
C THR A 285 10.48 2.35 13.30
N CYS A 286 11.06 3.04 12.33
CA CYS A 286 12.32 2.63 11.74
C CYS A 286 13.48 3.11 12.61
N THR A 287 14.29 2.18 13.15
CA THR A 287 15.34 2.50 14.12
C THR A 287 16.60 3.11 13.50
N ASP A 288 16.85 2.85 12.22
CA ASP A 288 18.09 3.17 11.52
C ASP A 288 17.85 3.90 10.18
N CYS A 289 16.60 4.26 9.84
CA CYS A 289 16.30 4.90 8.55
C CYS A 289 17.07 6.22 8.32
N ALA A 290 17.33 6.99 9.39
CA ALA A 290 18.10 8.23 9.29
C ALA A 290 19.58 7.99 8.90
N SER A 291 20.10 6.78 9.10
CA SER A 291 21.46 6.42 8.72
C SER A 291 21.64 6.21 7.21
N PHE A 292 20.54 6.19 6.44
CA PHE A 292 20.54 5.91 5.00
C PHE A 292 20.24 7.14 4.13
N HIS A 293 20.35 8.36 4.68
CA HIS A 293 20.21 9.57 3.87
C HIS A 293 21.28 9.62 2.78
N VAL A 294 20.87 9.40 1.53
CA VAL A 294 21.71 9.69 0.36
C VAL A 294 21.75 11.21 0.27
N ALA A 295 22.93 11.79 0.49
CA ALA A 295 23.15 13.21 0.22
C ALA A 295 22.62 13.53 -1.18
N PRO A 296 21.83 14.60 -1.38
CA PRO A 296 21.35 14.96 -2.70
C PRO A 296 22.56 15.01 -3.62
N ALA A 297 22.50 14.26 -4.73
CA ALA A 297 23.57 14.28 -5.72
C ALA A 297 23.84 15.75 -6.03
N SER A 298 25.05 16.20 -5.72
CA SER A 298 25.53 17.53 -6.03
C SER A 298 25.56 17.64 -7.56
N GLY A 299 24.42 18.04 -8.12
CA GLY A 299 24.33 18.39 -9.52
C GLY A 299 25.33 19.51 -9.81
N PRO A 300 25.98 19.53 -10.98
CA PRO A 300 26.83 20.65 -11.34
C PRO A 300 26.00 21.95 -11.28
N PRO A 301 26.59 23.06 -10.79
CA PRO A 301 25.89 24.33 -10.74
C PRO A 301 25.39 24.67 -12.16
N VAL A 302 24.09 24.92 -12.26
CA VAL A 302 23.49 25.46 -13.49
C VAL A 302 24.01 26.89 -13.61
N THR A 303 25.02 27.09 -14.44
CA THR A 303 25.42 28.43 -14.88
C THR A 303 24.36 28.94 -15.85
N SER A 304 23.62 29.95 -15.40
CA SER A 304 22.73 30.79 -16.22
C SER A 304 23.52 31.63 -17.23
#